data_AF-A0A2K6TY71-F1
#
_entry.id   AF-A0A2K6TY71-F1
#
_cell.length_a   1.000
_cell.length_b   1.000
_cell.length_c   1.000
_cell.angle_alpha   90.00
_cell.angle_beta   90.00
_cell.angle_gamma   90.00
#
_symmetry.space_group_name_H-M   'P 1'
#
loop_
_entity.id
_entity.type
_entity.pdbx_description
1 polymer ?
#
loop_
_entity_poly.entity_id
_entity_poly.type
_entity_poly.pdbx_seq_one_letter_code
_entity_poly.pdbx_strand_id
1 'polypeptide(L)'
;MLGPCPVTCSSSNLSSPWLSGPSCTWTPRGEDWFLTGNLLIIIVSVFIILPLALMKHLGYLGYTSGLSLTCMLFFLVSVIYKKFQLGCAIGRNETAMESEAPVGLPSQGLNSSCEAQMFTVDSQMSYTVPIMAFAFVCHPEVLPIYTELCRPSQRRMQAVANVSIGSMFCMYGLTATFGYLTFYSSVEAEMLHMYSKKDPLILCVRLAVLLAVTLTVPVVLFPIRRALQQLLFPGKAFSWLRHVAIALILLVLVNVLVICVPTIRDIFGVIGSTSAPSLIFILPSIFYLRIVPSEVEPFLSWPKIQALCFGVLGVIFMAVSLGFMFANWATGQSRPAGPGPRAHAHGGGPSVEVAGSHERGCQRRGTAEALRSWP
;
A
#
# COMPACT_ATOMS: atom_id res chain seq x y z
N MET A 1 13.95 5.19 -5.31
CA MET A 1 15.05 6.08 -5.74
C MET A 1 15.84 5.35 -6.81
N LEU A 2 15.91 5.88 -8.03
CA LEU A 2 16.89 5.44 -9.03
C LEU A 2 18.23 6.09 -8.69
N GLY A 3 19.12 5.35 -8.05
CA GLY A 3 20.52 5.74 -7.86
C GLY A 3 21.41 5.13 -8.96
N PRO A 4 22.54 5.77 -9.31
CA PRO A 4 23.47 5.22 -10.29
C PRO A 4 24.10 3.92 -9.77
N CYS A 5 24.28 2.95 -10.67
CA CYS A 5 24.89 1.66 -10.36
C CYS A 5 26.29 1.84 -9.75
N PRO A 6 26.63 1.16 -8.64
CA PRO A 6 27.97 1.24 -8.07
C PRO A 6 28.94 0.43 -8.93
N VAL A 7 29.71 1.12 -9.77
CA VAL A 7 30.86 0.55 -10.47
C VAL A 7 32.01 0.44 -9.46
N THR A 8 32.33 -0.76 -8.99
CA THR A 8 33.56 -1.00 -8.24
C THR A 8 34.58 -1.67 -9.15
N CYS A 9 35.62 -0.95 -9.54
CA CYS A 9 36.82 -1.54 -10.12
C CYS A 9 37.72 -2.03 -8.98
N SER A 10 38.02 -3.33 -8.94
CA SER A 10 39.08 -3.87 -8.09
C SER A 10 40.38 -3.90 -8.90
N SER A 11 41.43 -3.22 -8.43
CA SER A 11 42.75 -3.25 -9.02
C SER A 11 43.53 -4.46 -8.50
N SER A 12 43.60 -5.54 -9.27
CA SER A 12 44.57 -6.60 -9.03
C SER A 12 45.91 -6.21 -9.63
N ASN A 13 46.92 -6.03 -8.77
CA ASN A 13 48.32 -5.93 -9.17
C ASN A 13 48.76 -7.27 -9.78
N LEU A 14 48.98 -7.31 -11.09
CA LEU A 14 49.74 -8.38 -11.72
C LEU A 14 50.75 -7.77 -12.70
N SER A 15 52.03 -8.01 -12.39
CA SER A 15 53.21 -7.52 -13.08
C SER A 15 53.39 -8.17 -14.46
N SER A 16 53.00 -7.47 -15.53
CA SER A 16 53.60 -7.64 -16.88
C SER A 16 53.25 -6.44 -17.79
N PRO A 17 54.15 -5.92 -18.65
CA PRO A 17 54.01 -4.57 -19.22
C PRO A 17 53.25 -4.47 -20.56
N TRP A 18 52.63 -5.53 -21.07
CA TRP A 18 52.01 -5.49 -22.39
C TRP A 18 50.71 -6.31 -22.38
N LEU A 19 49.57 -5.62 -22.58
CA LEU A 19 48.17 -6.10 -22.58
C LEU A 19 47.42 -5.92 -21.24
N SER A 20 47.00 -4.69 -20.94
CA SER A 20 46.02 -4.44 -19.88
C SER A 20 45.05 -3.32 -20.26
N GLY A 21 44.02 -3.66 -21.05
CA GLY A 21 42.75 -2.94 -21.00
C GLY A 21 41.93 -3.47 -19.81
N PRO A 22 41.12 -2.64 -19.11
CA PRO A 22 40.25 -3.15 -18.06
C PRO A 22 39.27 -4.14 -18.69
N SER A 23 39.47 -5.44 -18.42
CA SER A 23 38.46 -6.44 -18.70
C SER A 23 37.37 -6.26 -17.65
N CYS A 24 36.35 -5.46 -17.99
CA CYS A 24 35.10 -5.39 -17.27
C CYS A 24 34.35 -6.72 -17.46
N THR A 25 34.79 -7.77 -16.78
CA THR A 25 33.98 -8.96 -16.62
C THR A 25 32.85 -8.61 -15.66
N TRP A 26 31.61 -8.70 -16.15
CA TRP A 26 30.41 -8.70 -15.32
C TRP A 26 30.49 -9.86 -14.32
N THR A 27 31.10 -9.64 -13.17
CA THR A 27 30.81 -10.45 -11.99
C THR A 27 29.63 -9.80 -11.31
N PRO A 28 28.42 -10.38 -11.36
CA PRO A 28 27.35 -9.92 -10.50
C PRO A 28 27.88 -10.04 -9.07
N ARG A 29 27.88 -8.93 -8.32
CA ARG A 29 27.94 -9.04 -6.85
C ARG A 29 26.83 -10.00 -6.47
N GLY A 30 27.14 -11.03 -5.70
CA GLY A 30 26.24 -12.11 -5.29
C GLY A 30 25.09 -11.65 -4.38
N GLU A 31 24.33 -10.66 -4.83
CA GLU A 31 22.91 -10.58 -4.53
C GLU A 31 22.24 -11.41 -5.61
N ASP A 32 21.98 -12.65 -5.25
CA ASP A 32 21.20 -13.60 -6.01
C ASP A 32 20.13 -12.91 -6.88
N TRP A 33 20.20 -13.13 -8.19
CA TRP A 33 19.27 -12.55 -9.16
C TRP A 33 17.79 -12.80 -8.82
N PHE A 34 17.50 -13.88 -8.09
CA PHE A 34 16.17 -14.25 -7.58
C PHE A 34 15.68 -13.43 -6.38
N LEU A 35 16.56 -12.69 -5.69
CA LEU A 35 16.23 -11.77 -4.59
C LEU A 35 15.87 -10.35 -5.08
N THR A 36 15.94 -10.09 -6.39
CA THR A 36 15.45 -8.83 -6.96
C THR A 36 13.92 -8.79 -6.84
N GLY A 37 13.39 -7.87 -6.03
CA GLY A 37 11.95 -7.80 -5.71
C GLY A 37 11.01 -7.81 -6.93
N ASN A 38 11.41 -7.15 -8.02
CA ASN A 38 10.63 -7.13 -9.26
C ASN A 38 10.50 -8.51 -9.91
N LEU A 39 11.57 -9.32 -9.88
CA LEU A 39 11.56 -10.67 -10.44
C LEU A 39 10.73 -11.61 -9.57
N LEU A 40 10.83 -11.48 -8.24
CA LEU A 40 10.03 -12.25 -7.29
C LEU A 40 8.52 -12.06 -7.53
N ILE A 41 8.09 -10.81 -7.77
CA ILE A 41 6.69 -10.49 -8.07
C ILE A 41 6.23 -11.18 -9.36
N ILE A 42 7.07 -11.19 -10.41
CA ILE A 42 6.77 -11.86 -11.67
C ILE A 42 6.68 -13.39 -11.48
N ILE A 43 7.62 -13.98 -10.73
CA ILE A 43 7.62 -15.42 -10.44
C ILE A 43 6.35 -15.81 -9.68
N VAL A 44 6.00 -15.12 -8.59
CA VAL A 44 4.77 -15.38 -7.83
C VAL A 44 3.53 -15.20 -8.71
N SER A 45 3.52 -14.18 -9.55
CA SER A 45 2.41 -13.91 -10.47
C SER A 45 2.19 -15.04 -11.48
N VAL A 46 3.26 -15.56 -12.10
CA VAL A 46 3.16 -16.57 -13.14
C VAL A 46 2.90 -17.96 -12.55
N PHE A 47 3.56 -18.32 -11.45
CA PHE A 47 3.50 -19.68 -10.91
C PHE A 47 2.37 -19.90 -9.90
N ILE A 48 1.88 -18.86 -9.23
CA ILE A 48 0.83 -18.98 -8.21
C ILE A 48 -0.44 -18.27 -8.67
N ILE A 49 -0.36 -16.99 -9.01
CA ILE A 49 -1.56 -16.18 -9.27
C ILE A 49 -2.24 -16.59 -10.57
N LEU A 50 -1.50 -16.77 -11.66
CA LEU A 50 -2.02 -17.14 -12.98
C LEU A 50 -2.80 -18.48 -12.97
N PRO A 51 -2.26 -19.60 -12.46
CA PRO A 51 -3.01 -20.85 -12.44
C PRO A 51 -4.27 -20.76 -11.58
N LEU A 52 -4.21 -20.06 -10.44
CA LEU A 52 -5.38 -19.86 -9.59
C LEU A 52 -6.44 -18.95 -10.25
N ALA A 53 -6.03 -17.89 -10.97
CA ALA A 53 -6.95 -16.96 -11.64
C ALA A 53 -7.62 -17.55 -12.90
N LEU A 54 -7.00 -18.56 -13.51
CA LEU A 54 -7.53 -19.32 -14.65
C LEU A 54 -8.57 -20.38 -14.24
N MET A 55 -8.76 -20.61 -12.94
CA MET A 55 -9.78 -21.54 -12.47
C MET A 55 -11.20 -21.01 -12.79
N LYS A 56 -12.06 -21.92 -13.26
CA LYS A 56 -13.42 -21.59 -13.74
C LYS A 56 -14.48 -21.59 -12.64
N HIS A 57 -14.32 -22.43 -11.63
CA HIS A 57 -15.32 -22.63 -10.59
C HIS A 57 -14.87 -21.96 -9.29
N LEU A 58 -15.72 -21.06 -8.77
CA LEU A 58 -15.47 -20.28 -7.56
C LEU A 58 -15.46 -21.17 -6.29
N GLY A 59 -16.07 -22.36 -6.35
CA GLY A 59 -16.13 -23.30 -5.23
C GLY A 59 -14.76 -23.74 -4.70
N TYR A 60 -13.76 -23.94 -5.57
CA TYR A 60 -12.39 -24.28 -5.12
C TYR A 60 -11.67 -23.09 -4.47
N LEU A 61 -12.01 -21.86 -4.88
CA LEU A 61 -11.52 -20.62 -4.27
C LEU A 61 -12.04 -20.45 -2.84
N GLY A 62 -13.13 -21.11 -2.46
CA GLY A 62 -13.65 -21.09 -1.09
C GLY A 62 -12.63 -21.61 -0.06
N TYR A 63 -11.90 -22.69 -0.40
CA TYR A 63 -10.87 -23.24 0.48
C TYR A 63 -9.67 -22.30 0.66
N THR A 64 -9.22 -21.67 -0.42
CA THR A 64 -8.11 -20.70 -0.39
C THR A 64 -8.49 -19.44 0.38
N SER A 65 -9.75 -19.00 0.28
CA SER A 65 -10.28 -17.87 1.07
C SER A 65 -10.35 -18.20 2.56
N GLY A 66 -10.74 -19.42 2.92
CA GLY A 66 -10.73 -19.88 4.31
C GLY A 66 -9.31 -19.87 4.91
N LEU A 67 -8.32 -20.36 4.16
CA LEU A 67 -6.91 -20.30 4.57
C LEU A 67 -6.42 -18.85 4.75
N SER A 68 -6.75 -17.95 3.81
CA SER A 68 -6.43 -16.52 3.90
C SER A 68 -7.01 -15.87 5.16
N LEU A 69 -8.27 -16.18 5.49
CA LEU A 69 -8.91 -15.68 6.71
C LEU A 69 -8.21 -16.17 7.98
N THR A 70 -7.81 -17.46 8.04
CA THR A 70 -7.05 -18.00 9.17
C THR A 70 -5.69 -17.29 9.34
N CYS A 71 -4.98 -17.02 8.24
CA CYS A 71 -3.74 -16.25 8.27
C CYS A 71 -3.94 -14.83 8.80
N MET A 72 -5.04 -14.15 8.43
CA MET A 72 -5.37 -12.81 8.92
C MET A 72 -5.76 -12.80 10.39
N LEU A 73 -6.46 -13.83 10.87
CA LEU A 73 -6.74 -14.02 12.29
C LEU A 73 -5.45 -14.28 13.09
N PHE A 74 -4.52 -15.06 12.54
CA PHE A 74 -3.20 -15.26 13.15
C PHE A 74 -2.41 -13.96 13.26
N PHE A 75 -2.46 -13.10 12.23
CA PHE A 75 -1.88 -11.76 12.29
C PHE A 75 -2.49 -10.92 13.42
N LEU A 76 -3.82 -10.86 13.52
CA LEU A 76 -4.52 -10.14 14.59
C LEU A 76 -4.06 -10.62 15.98
N VAL A 77 -4.08 -11.93 16.22
CA VAL A 77 -3.64 -12.52 17.51
C VAL A 77 -2.18 -12.18 17.79
N SER A 78 -1.32 -12.22 16.79
CA SER A 78 0.10 -11.90 16.92
C SER A 78 0.34 -10.42 17.28
N VAL A 79 -0.42 -9.50 16.69
CA VAL A 79 -0.35 -8.06 17.02
C VAL A 79 -0.77 -7.83 18.47
N ILE A 80 -1.86 -8.45 18.90
CA ILE A 80 -2.34 -8.38 20.29
C ILE A 80 -1.26 -8.94 21.24
N TYR A 81 -0.76 -10.14 20.95
CA TYR A 81 0.29 -10.77 21.75
C TYR A 81 1.54 -9.90 21.86
N LYS A 82 2.00 -9.33 20.73
CA LYS A 82 3.16 -8.44 20.70
C LYS A 82 2.92 -7.17 21.51
N LYS A 83 1.73 -6.58 21.49
CA LYS A 83 1.42 -5.43 22.33
C LYS A 83 1.58 -5.71 23.83
N PHE A 84 1.24 -6.92 24.27
CA PHE A 84 1.40 -7.32 25.67
C PHE A 84 2.85 -7.69 26.02
N GLN A 85 3.62 -8.21 25.07
CA GLN A 85 5.04 -8.53 25.24
C GLN A 85 5.95 -7.29 25.23
N LEU A 86 5.74 -6.40 24.26
CA LEU A 86 6.45 -5.13 24.11
C LEU A 86 5.86 -4.07 25.05
N GLY A 87 5.55 -4.42 26.30
CA GLY A 87 5.08 -3.46 27.32
C GLY A 87 5.88 -2.17 27.22
N CYS A 88 5.21 -1.01 27.26
CA CYS A 88 5.82 0.27 26.94
C CYS A 88 7.19 0.38 27.65
N ALA A 89 8.26 0.28 26.86
CA ALA A 89 9.61 0.39 27.35
C ALA A 89 9.91 1.87 27.56
N ILE A 90 9.29 2.46 28.59
CA ILE A 90 9.90 3.60 29.27
C ILE A 90 11.26 3.07 29.68
N GLY A 91 12.35 3.67 29.16
CA GLY A 91 13.69 3.34 29.60
C GLY A 91 13.70 3.26 31.11
N ARG A 92 13.84 2.05 31.67
CA ARG A 92 14.06 1.89 33.10
C ARG A 92 15.40 2.57 33.33
N ASN A 93 15.35 3.75 33.95
CA ASN A 93 16.48 4.26 34.69
C ASN A 93 16.94 3.12 35.59
N GLU A 94 18.23 2.82 35.50
CA GLU A 94 18.89 1.79 36.27
C GLU A 94 18.68 2.04 37.77
N THR A 95 17.84 1.24 38.40
CA THR A 95 17.97 0.85 39.82
C THR A 95 17.08 -0.37 40.07
N ALA A 96 17.58 -1.55 39.69
CA ALA A 96 17.35 -2.82 40.37
C ALA A 96 18.25 -3.88 39.70
N MET A 97 19.32 -4.27 40.40
CA MET A 97 19.98 -5.58 40.28
C MET A 97 18.91 -6.67 40.04
N GLU A 98 19.05 -7.62 39.12
CA GLU A 98 20.17 -8.55 38.96
C GLU A 98 20.13 -9.24 37.57
N SER A 99 21.33 -9.47 37.04
CA SER A 99 21.78 -10.63 36.24
C SER A 99 21.60 -10.69 34.70
N GLU A 100 22.75 -10.43 34.06
CA GLU A 100 23.36 -11.10 32.88
C GLU A 100 22.61 -11.23 31.54
N ALA A 101 22.96 -10.35 30.58
CA ALA A 101 23.60 -10.73 29.30
C ALA A 101 23.97 -9.46 28.46
N PRO A 102 25.05 -9.48 27.66
CA PRO A 102 25.66 -8.27 27.09
C PRO A 102 25.09 -7.95 25.69
N VAL A 103 25.15 -6.68 25.29
CA VAL A 103 25.57 -6.16 23.98
C VAL A 103 25.16 -4.69 23.90
N GLY A 104 26.17 -3.82 23.77
CA GLY A 104 25.98 -2.38 23.63
C GLY A 104 25.33 -1.98 22.31
N LEU A 105 24.52 -0.93 22.39
CA LEU A 105 24.33 0.09 21.36
C LEU A 105 23.93 1.41 22.05
N PRO A 106 24.44 2.56 21.61
CA PRO A 106 24.23 3.83 22.27
C PRO A 106 22.81 4.33 22.04
N SER A 107 22.17 4.72 23.13
CA SER A 107 20.89 5.42 23.17
C SER A 107 21.06 6.82 22.58
N GLN A 108 20.64 7.02 21.34
CA GLN A 108 20.45 8.35 20.78
C GLN A 108 19.01 8.53 20.29
N GLY A 109 18.27 9.35 21.05
CA GLY A 109 17.12 10.10 20.57
C GLY A 109 15.80 9.34 20.50
N LEU A 110 15.19 9.02 21.64
CA LEU A 110 13.78 8.61 21.67
C LEU A 110 12.99 9.48 22.64
N ASN A 111 12.57 10.66 22.17
CA ASN A 111 11.43 11.37 22.74
C ASN A 111 10.13 10.64 22.33
N SER A 112 9.95 9.39 22.75
CA SER A 112 8.71 8.63 22.56
C SER A 112 7.96 8.54 23.89
N SER A 113 7.13 9.54 24.19
CA SER A 113 6.12 9.35 25.22
C SER A 113 5.18 8.23 24.74
N CYS A 114 5.01 7.18 25.54
CA CYS A 114 3.97 6.16 25.32
C CYS A 114 2.59 6.71 25.70
N GLU A 115 2.27 7.87 25.16
CA GLU A 115 1.02 8.55 25.41
C GLU A 115 0.15 8.41 24.16
N ALA A 116 -1.05 7.86 24.35
CA ALA A 116 -2.00 7.71 23.27
C ALA A 116 -2.55 9.10 22.91
N GLN A 117 -2.17 9.60 21.74
CA GLN A 117 -2.71 10.83 21.19
C GLN A 117 -4.05 10.51 20.52
N MET A 118 -5.15 10.78 21.21
CA MET A 118 -6.51 10.42 20.75
C MET A 118 -6.99 11.26 19.56
N PHE A 119 -6.46 12.46 19.38
CA PHE A 119 -6.86 13.35 18.29
C PHE A 119 -5.67 14.17 17.78
N THR A 120 -5.26 13.91 16.54
CA THR A 120 -4.25 14.70 15.82
C THR A 120 -4.78 15.04 14.45
N VAL A 121 -4.81 16.33 14.13
CA VAL A 121 -5.21 16.82 12.80
C VAL A 121 -3.94 17.13 12.04
N ASP A 122 -3.53 16.19 11.19
CA ASP A 122 -2.38 16.33 10.31
C ASP A 122 -2.81 16.18 8.84
N SER A 123 -2.01 16.74 7.94
CA SER A 123 -2.05 16.56 6.49
C SER A 123 -2.25 15.09 6.06
N GLN A 124 -1.77 14.13 6.86
CA GLN A 124 -1.92 12.70 6.64
C GLN A 124 -3.38 12.20 6.70
N MET A 125 -4.28 12.92 7.37
CA MET A 125 -5.71 12.58 7.40
C MET A 125 -6.35 12.52 6.00
N SER A 126 -5.77 13.25 5.03
CA SER A 126 -6.19 13.21 3.62
C SER A 126 -6.11 11.81 3.00
N TYR A 127 -5.18 10.97 3.46
CA TYR A 127 -5.06 9.58 3.03
C TYR A 127 -5.92 8.64 3.89
N THR A 128 -6.11 8.95 5.17
CA THR A 128 -6.86 8.08 6.11
C THR A 128 -8.31 7.88 5.70
N VAL A 129 -9.04 8.95 5.39
CA VAL A 129 -10.49 8.84 5.09
C VAL A 129 -10.74 7.99 3.83
N PRO A 130 -10.03 8.20 2.72
CA PRO A 130 -10.15 7.33 1.53
C PRO A 130 -9.73 5.88 1.77
N ILE A 131 -8.66 5.63 2.53
CA ILE A 131 -8.22 4.28 2.88
C ILE A 131 -9.28 3.56 3.70
N MET A 132 -9.91 4.24 4.67
CA MET A 132 -11.01 3.69 5.46
C MET A 132 -12.24 3.40 4.59
N ALA A 133 -12.58 4.30 3.66
CA ALA A 133 -13.68 4.04 2.72
C ALA A 133 -13.40 2.81 1.84
N PHE A 134 -12.17 2.68 1.33
CA PHE A 134 -11.74 1.52 0.55
C PHE A 134 -11.80 0.20 1.34
N ALA A 135 -11.41 0.23 2.62
CA ALA A 135 -11.36 -0.96 3.48
C ALA A 135 -12.72 -1.67 3.62
N PHE A 136 -13.82 -0.92 3.50
CA PHE A 136 -15.19 -1.46 3.57
C PHE A 136 -15.83 -1.69 2.19
N VAL A 137 -15.08 -1.57 1.10
CA VAL A 137 -15.57 -1.90 -0.24
C VAL A 137 -15.57 -3.42 -0.44
N CYS A 138 -16.75 -4.03 -0.40
CA CYS A 138 -16.97 -5.43 -0.79
C CYS A 138 -17.94 -5.59 -1.97
N HIS A 139 -18.52 -4.49 -2.46
CA HIS A 139 -19.56 -4.42 -3.49
C HIS A 139 -19.28 -5.24 -4.76
N PRO A 140 -18.05 -5.27 -5.33
CA PRO A 140 -17.78 -6.03 -6.56
C PRO A 140 -17.98 -7.55 -6.42
N GLU A 141 -17.82 -8.08 -5.21
CA GLU A 141 -17.88 -9.53 -4.93
C GLU A 141 -19.30 -10.01 -4.60
N VAL A 142 -20.24 -9.09 -4.34
CA VAL A 142 -21.61 -9.42 -3.92
C VAL A 142 -22.33 -10.27 -4.96
N LEU A 143 -22.19 -9.96 -6.25
CA LEU A 143 -22.86 -10.72 -7.31
C LEU A 143 -22.29 -12.14 -7.49
N PRO A 144 -20.96 -12.36 -7.61
CA PRO A 144 -20.38 -13.69 -7.58
C PRO A 144 -20.82 -14.52 -6.37
N ILE A 145 -20.78 -13.94 -5.16
CA ILE A 145 -21.18 -14.62 -3.93
C ILE A 145 -22.68 -14.98 -3.97
N TYR A 146 -23.53 -14.07 -4.45
CA TYR A 146 -24.97 -14.30 -4.55
C TYR A 146 -25.30 -15.49 -5.44
N THR A 147 -24.60 -15.62 -6.57
CA THR A 147 -24.85 -16.71 -7.53
C THR A 147 -24.41 -18.08 -7.02
N GLU A 148 -23.45 -18.14 -6.09
CA GLU A 148 -22.95 -19.39 -5.50
C GLU A 148 -23.66 -19.74 -4.18
N LEU A 149 -24.50 -18.83 -3.65
CA LEU A 149 -25.20 -19.03 -2.39
C LEU A 149 -26.29 -20.11 -2.52
N CYS A 150 -26.29 -21.09 -1.62
CA CYS A 150 -27.33 -22.12 -1.59
C CYS A 150 -28.71 -21.51 -1.32
N ARG A 151 -29.62 -21.63 -2.30
CA ARG A 151 -30.95 -21.00 -2.32
C ARG A 151 -30.84 -19.47 -2.12
N PRO A 152 -30.46 -18.72 -3.17
CA PRO A 152 -30.18 -17.29 -3.06
C PRO A 152 -31.47 -16.52 -2.76
N SER A 153 -31.43 -15.67 -1.73
CA SER A 153 -32.52 -14.76 -1.38
C SER A 153 -31.96 -13.47 -0.79
N GLN A 154 -32.70 -12.36 -0.90
CA GLN A 154 -32.24 -11.06 -0.40
C GLN A 154 -31.97 -11.09 1.12
N ARG A 155 -32.87 -11.71 1.90
CA ARG A 155 -32.71 -11.82 3.36
C ARG A 155 -31.45 -12.61 3.76
N ARG A 156 -31.16 -13.70 3.05
CA ARG A 156 -29.96 -14.52 3.31
C ARG A 156 -28.68 -13.78 2.93
N MET A 157 -28.67 -13.12 1.79
CA MET A 157 -27.52 -12.29 1.38
C MET A 157 -27.28 -11.13 2.35
N GLN A 158 -28.34 -10.47 2.82
CA GLN A 158 -28.22 -9.42 3.84
C GLN A 158 -27.66 -9.96 5.16
N ALA A 159 -28.06 -11.16 5.59
CA ALA A 159 -27.50 -11.78 6.79
C ALA A 159 -26.00 -12.08 6.61
N VAL A 160 -25.60 -12.62 5.46
CA VAL A 160 -24.18 -12.85 5.13
C VAL A 160 -23.41 -11.53 5.12
N ALA A 161 -23.94 -10.48 4.52
CA ALA A 161 -23.32 -9.16 4.49
C ALA A 161 -23.17 -8.56 5.90
N ASN A 162 -24.23 -8.60 6.73
CA ASN A 162 -24.20 -8.05 8.08
C ASN A 162 -23.17 -8.77 8.97
N VAL A 163 -23.13 -10.11 8.93
CA VAL A 163 -22.16 -10.90 9.70
C VAL A 163 -20.73 -10.62 9.21
N SER A 164 -20.51 -10.55 7.89
CA SER A 164 -19.18 -10.32 7.31
C SER A 164 -18.66 -8.92 7.61
N ILE A 165 -19.49 -7.88 7.43
CA ILE A 165 -19.13 -6.49 7.72
C ILE A 165 -18.89 -6.30 9.22
N GLY A 166 -19.74 -6.88 10.08
CA GLY A 166 -19.56 -6.82 11.53
C GLY A 166 -18.26 -7.51 11.98
N SER A 167 -17.97 -8.69 11.43
CA SER A 167 -16.71 -9.40 11.70
C SER A 167 -15.48 -8.61 11.25
N MET A 168 -15.52 -8.05 10.04
CA MET A 168 -14.45 -7.22 9.48
C MET A 168 -14.23 -5.95 10.31
N PHE A 169 -15.30 -5.27 10.73
CA PHE A 169 -15.23 -4.10 11.61
C PHE A 169 -14.50 -4.43 12.92
N CYS A 170 -14.84 -5.55 13.56
CA CYS A 170 -14.16 -6.01 14.78
C CYS A 170 -12.68 -6.32 14.52
N MET A 171 -12.36 -7.06 13.46
CA MET A 171 -10.96 -7.40 13.14
C MET A 171 -10.10 -6.17 12.85
N TYR A 172 -10.60 -5.24 12.03
CA TYR A 172 -9.91 -3.99 11.74
C TYR A 172 -9.79 -3.10 12.96
N GLY A 173 -10.86 -2.96 13.76
CA GLY A 173 -10.85 -2.15 14.97
C GLY A 173 -9.83 -2.65 15.99
N LEU A 174 -9.79 -3.96 16.26
CA LEU A 174 -8.81 -4.55 17.18
C LEU A 174 -7.38 -4.42 16.63
N THR A 175 -7.16 -4.72 15.36
CA THR A 175 -5.83 -4.60 14.73
C THR A 175 -5.34 -3.16 14.75
N ALA A 176 -6.18 -2.19 14.40
CA ALA A 176 -5.83 -0.77 14.40
C ALA A 176 -5.53 -0.27 15.82
N THR A 177 -6.35 -0.67 16.81
CA THR A 177 -6.16 -0.27 18.20
C THR A 177 -4.85 -0.82 18.77
N PHE A 178 -4.66 -2.14 18.75
CA PHE A 178 -3.46 -2.76 19.32
C PHE A 178 -2.20 -2.48 18.49
N GLY A 179 -2.35 -2.33 17.18
CA GLY A 179 -1.28 -1.92 16.28
C GLY A 179 -0.78 -0.50 16.57
N TYR A 180 -1.70 0.46 16.69
CA TYR A 180 -1.36 1.82 17.10
C TYR A 180 -0.74 1.86 18.49
N LEU A 181 -1.33 1.18 19.47
CA LEU A 181 -0.80 1.13 20.84
C LEU A 181 0.59 0.46 20.94
N THR A 182 1.04 -0.26 19.91
CA THR A 182 2.37 -0.88 19.93
C THR A 182 3.48 0.13 19.66
N PHE A 183 3.25 1.11 18.77
CA PHE A 183 4.29 2.06 18.32
C PHE A 183 3.92 3.55 18.51
N TYR A 184 2.70 3.83 18.95
CA TYR A 184 2.16 5.18 19.23
C TYR A 184 2.38 6.15 18.05
N SER A 185 3.06 7.27 18.26
CA SER A 185 3.31 8.31 17.25
C SER A 185 4.29 7.89 16.15
N SER A 186 4.94 6.73 16.26
CA SER A 186 5.97 6.25 15.32
C SER A 186 5.48 5.19 14.35
N VAL A 187 4.17 5.10 14.09
CA VAL A 187 3.58 4.10 13.18
C VAL A 187 3.84 4.45 11.72
N GLU A 188 4.48 3.55 10.97
CA GLU A 188 4.63 3.63 9.51
C GLU A 188 3.36 3.18 8.76
N ALA A 189 3.28 3.46 7.45
CA ALA A 189 2.17 2.98 6.60
C ALA A 189 2.02 1.45 6.62
N GLU A 190 3.13 0.74 6.78
CA GLU A 190 3.18 -0.71 6.90
C GLU A 190 3.74 -1.09 8.28
N MET A 191 2.83 -1.38 9.22
CA MET A 191 3.23 -1.73 10.59
C MET A 191 4.12 -2.98 10.66
N LEU A 192 4.01 -3.93 9.72
CA LEU A 192 4.86 -5.13 9.72
C LEU A 192 6.35 -4.79 9.51
N HIS A 193 6.67 -3.65 8.90
CA HIS A 193 8.04 -3.19 8.70
C HIS A 193 8.69 -2.71 10.01
N MET A 194 7.89 -2.20 10.94
CA MET A 194 8.34 -1.71 12.25
C MET A 194 8.81 -2.81 13.21
N TYR A 195 8.39 -4.05 12.99
CA TYR A 195 8.84 -5.17 13.81
C TYR A 195 10.21 -5.70 13.40
N SER A 196 11.00 -6.12 14.39
CA SER A 196 12.34 -6.67 14.18
C SER A 196 12.33 -7.87 13.23
N LYS A 197 13.26 -7.87 12.25
CA LYS A 197 13.40 -8.94 11.25
C LYS A 197 13.91 -10.26 11.84
N LYS A 198 14.49 -10.23 13.05
CA LYS A 198 15.11 -11.40 13.71
C LYS A 198 14.11 -12.25 14.50
N ASP A 199 12.89 -11.76 14.70
CA ASP A 199 11.89 -12.42 15.51
C ASP A 199 11.15 -13.50 14.70
N PRO A 200 11.24 -14.79 15.07
CA PRO A 200 10.65 -15.88 14.28
C PRO A 200 9.12 -15.79 14.21
N LEU A 201 8.46 -15.23 15.23
CA LEU A 201 7.01 -15.04 15.23
C LEU A 201 6.61 -14.00 14.18
N ILE A 202 7.34 -12.89 14.10
CA ILE A 202 7.10 -11.83 13.11
C ILE A 202 7.42 -12.32 11.70
N LEU A 203 8.47 -13.12 11.53
CA LEU A 203 8.78 -13.75 10.26
C LEU A 203 7.64 -14.66 9.79
N CYS A 204 7.11 -15.49 10.68
CA CYS A 204 5.94 -16.33 10.40
C CYS A 204 4.72 -15.48 10.01
N VAL A 205 4.44 -14.39 10.73
CA VAL A 205 3.36 -13.45 10.41
C VAL A 205 3.53 -12.82 9.02
N ARG A 206 4.75 -12.41 8.66
CA ARG A 206 5.03 -11.85 7.32
C ARG A 206 4.73 -12.86 6.22
N LEU A 207 5.14 -14.12 6.41
CA LEU A 207 4.86 -15.20 5.46
C LEU A 207 3.35 -15.48 5.38
N ALA A 208 2.64 -15.50 6.51
CA ALA A 208 1.21 -15.71 6.56
C ALA A 208 0.43 -14.59 5.86
N VAL A 209 0.78 -13.32 6.07
CA VAL A 209 0.16 -12.17 5.38
C VAL A 209 0.48 -12.21 3.89
N LEU A 210 1.72 -12.52 3.50
CA LEU A 210 2.10 -12.66 2.09
C LEU A 210 1.28 -13.75 1.39
N LEU A 211 1.13 -14.92 2.03
CA LEU A 211 0.30 -16.00 1.54
C LEU A 211 -1.17 -15.57 1.41
N ALA A 212 -1.73 -14.96 2.45
CA ALA A 212 -3.11 -14.48 2.46
C ALA A 212 -3.39 -13.48 1.33
N VAL A 213 -2.52 -12.48 1.15
CA VAL A 213 -2.64 -11.48 0.08
C VAL A 213 -2.52 -12.15 -1.30
N THR A 214 -1.57 -13.07 -1.48
CA THR A 214 -1.39 -13.80 -2.74
C THR A 214 -2.63 -14.62 -3.11
N LEU A 215 -3.26 -15.27 -2.14
CA LEU A 215 -4.49 -16.06 -2.34
C LEU A 215 -5.73 -15.19 -2.62
N THR A 216 -5.73 -13.93 -2.18
CA THR A 216 -6.83 -12.99 -2.43
C THR A 216 -6.81 -12.44 -3.87
N VAL A 217 -5.64 -12.33 -4.51
CA VAL A 217 -5.53 -11.76 -5.88
C VAL A 217 -6.40 -12.52 -6.91
N PRO A 218 -6.36 -13.86 -7.00
CA PRO A 218 -7.23 -14.61 -7.91
C PRO A 218 -8.73 -14.40 -7.68
N VAL A 219 -9.14 -14.23 -6.41
CA VAL A 219 -10.54 -14.00 -6.03
C VAL A 219 -11.03 -12.68 -6.62
N VAL A 220 -10.26 -11.61 -6.46
CA VAL A 220 -10.59 -10.27 -6.97
C VAL A 220 -10.51 -10.19 -8.51
N LEU A 221 -9.57 -10.93 -9.13
CA LEU A 221 -9.46 -10.99 -10.58
C LEU A 221 -10.66 -11.67 -11.25
N PHE A 222 -11.36 -12.56 -10.54
CA PHE A 222 -12.50 -13.30 -11.09
C PHE A 222 -13.66 -12.39 -11.55
N PRO A 223 -14.24 -11.50 -10.72
CA PRO A 223 -15.29 -10.60 -11.17
C PRO A 223 -14.81 -9.59 -12.21
N ILE A 224 -13.56 -9.11 -12.13
CA ILE A 224 -12.99 -8.21 -13.14
C ILE A 224 -12.96 -8.88 -14.51
N ARG A 225 -12.48 -10.13 -14.58
CA ARG A 225 -12.48 -10.94 -15.80
C ARG A 225 -13.91 -11.15 -16.32
N ARG A 226 -14.86 -11.46 -15.44
CA ARG A 226 -16.28 -11.63 -15.82
C ARG A 226 -16.86 -10.34 -16.38
N ALA A 227 -16.60 -9.20 -15.74
CA ALA A 227 -17.05 -7.88 -16.19
C ALA A 227 -16.46 -7.52 -17.56
N LEU A 228 -15.16 -7.69 -17.77
CA LEU A 228 -14.50 -7.43 -19.05
C LEU A 228 -15.03 -8.33 -20.18
N GLN A 229 -15.28 -9.62 -19.88
CA GLN A 229 -15.82 -10.53 -20.88
C GLN A 229 -17.24 -10.11 -21.32
N GLN A 230 -18.08 -9.63 -20.39
CA GLN A 230 -19.41 -9.12 -20.70
C GLN A 230 -19.35 -7.78 -21.45
N LEU A 231 -18.42 -6.89 -21.10
CA LEU A 231 -18.27 -5.57 -21.72
C LEU A 231 -17.72 -5.63 -23.14
N LEU A 232 -16.67 -6.44 -23.38
CA LEU A 232 -15.97 -6.52 -24.67
C LEU A 232 -16.61 -7.52 -25.65
N PHE A 233 -17.24 -8.58 -25.15
CA PHE A 233 -17.79 -9.65 -25.99
C PHE A 233 -19.20 -10.07 -25.54
N PRO A 234 -20.18 -9.14 -25.58
CA PRO A 234 -21.55 -9.45 -25.18
C PRO A 234 -22.10 -10.62 -26.02
N GLY A 235 -22.67 -11.63 -25.36
CA GLY A 235 -23.37 -12.74 -26.00
C GLY A 235 -22.51 -13.75 -26.79
N LYS A 236 -21.17 -13.64 -26.79
CA LYS A 236 -20.31 -14.62 -27.48
C LYS A 236 -20.07 -15.86 -26.59
N ALA A 237 -20.08 -17.03 -27.22
CA ALA A 237 -19.83 -18.32 -26.55
C ALA A 237 -18.47 -18.35 -25.84
N PHE A 238 -18.34 -19.16 -24.78
CA PHE A 238 -17.08 -19.28 -24.04
C PHE A 238 -15.94 -19.78 -24.94
N SER A 239 -14.78 -19.14 -24.87
CA SER A 239 -13.56 -19.60 -25.55
C SER A 239 -12.36 -19.52 -24.63
N TRP A 240 -11.59 -20.60 -24.54
CA TRP A 240 -10.39 -20.65 -23.69
C TRP A 240 -9.33 -19.61 -24.07
N LEU A 241 -9.11 -19.36 -25.37
CA LEU A 241 -8.11 -18.40 -25.82
C LEU A 241 -8.39 -16.98 -25.29
N ARG A 242 -9.62 -16.49 -25.46
CA ARG A 242 -10.03 -15.16 -24.92
C ARG A 242 -9.94 -15.12 -23.41
N HIS A 243 -10.32 -16.21 -22.74
CA HIS A 243 -10.28 -16.29 -21.29
C HIS A 243 -8.85 -16.14 -20.73
N VAL A 244 -7.90 -16.88 -21.31
CA VAL A 244 -6.48 -16.80 -20.94
C VAL A 244 -5.89 -15.45 -21.33
N ALA A 245 -6.22 -14.93 -22.52
CA ALA A 245 -5.72 -13.63 -22.98
C ALA A 245 -6.15 -12.48 -22.05
N ILE A 246 -7.41 -12.43 -21.63
CA ILE A 246 -7.91 -11.40 -20.70
C ILE A 246 -7.19 -11.51 -19.35
N ALA A 247 -7.02 -12.74 -18.82
CA ALA A 247 -6.31 -12.96 -17.57
C ALA A 247 -4.83 -12.52 -17.64
N LEU A 248 -4.15 -12.82 -18.75
CA LEU A 248 -2.76 -12.43 -18.99
C LEU A 248 -2.63 -10.90 -19.07
N ILE A 249 -3.49 -10.23 -19.83
CA ILE A 249 -3.49 -8.77 -19.98
C ILE A 249 -3.71 -8.11 -18.61
N LEU A 250 -4.71 -8.56 -17.85
CA LEU A 250 -4.97 -8.05 -16.49
C LEU A 250 -3.76 -8.22 -15.58
N LEU A 251 -3.13 -9.40 -15.60
CA LEU A 251 -1.96 -9.69 -14.77
C LEU A 251 -0.77 -8.80 -15.14
N VAL A 252 -0.51 -8.58 -16.43
CA VAL A 252 0.55 -7.68 -16.91
C VAL A 252 0.28 -6.25 -16.45
N LEU A 253 -0.95 -5.76 -16.60
CA LEU A 253 -1.32 -4.39 -16.17
C LEU A 253 -1.10 -4.19 -14.66
N VAL A 254 -1.50 -5.16 -13.84
CA VAL A 254 -1.29 -5.09 -12.38
C VAL A 254 0.20 -5.11 -12.04
N ASN A 255 0.99 -5.95 -12.69
CA ASN A 255 2.45 -6.00 -12.48
C ASN A 255 3.14 -4.68 -12.86
N VAL A 256 2.74 -4.08 -13.99
CA VAL A 256 3.25 -2.76 -14.40
C VAL A 256 2.90 -1.69 -13.37
N LEU A 257 1.67 -1.68 -12.84
CA LEU A 257 1.25 -0.72 -11.83
C LEU A 257 2.11 -0.81 -10.56
N VAL A 258 2.39 -2.03 -10.09
CA VAL A 258 3.22 -2.27 -8.89
C VAL A 258 4.66 -1.79 -9.11
N ILE A 259 5.20 -1.93 -10.32
CA ILE A 259 6.56 -1.44 -10.65
C ILE A 259 6.59 0.09 -10.71
N CYS A 260 5.52 0.73 -11.17
CA CYS A 260 5.44 2.19 -11.32
C CYS A 260 5.19 2.93 -10.00
N VAL A 261 4.45 2.33 -9.06
CA VAL A 261 4.05 2.99 -7.81
C VAL A 261 4.61 2.23 -6.59
N PRO A 262 5.69 2.71 -5.96
CA PRO A 262 6.37 1.98 -4.89
C PRO A 262 5.73 2.16 -3.51
N THR A 263 4.73 3.04 -3.38
CA THR A 263 4.12 3.43 -2.09
C THR A 263 2.69 2.90 -1.98
N ILE A 264 2.48 1.94 -1.07
CA ILE A 264 1.15 1.34 -0.83
C ILE A 264 0.13 2.39 -0.35
N ARG A 265 0.57 3.38 0.45
CA ARG A 265 -0.28 4.48 0.95
C ARG A 265 -0.91 5.29 -0.19
N ASP A 266 -0.12 5.62 -1.22
CA ASP A 266 -0.60 6.42 -2.35
C ASP A 266 -1.59 5.63 -3.20
N ILE A 267 -1.31 4.33 -3.41
CA ILE A 267 -2.22 3.43 -4.15
C ILE A 267 -3.57 3.35 -3.44
N PHE A 268 -3.59 3.05 -2.13
CA PHE A 268 -4.85 2.95 -1.39
C PHE A 268 -5.54 4.31 -1.23
N GLY A 269 -4.80 5.40 -1.16
CA GLY A 269 -5.36 6.75 -1.18
C GLY A 269 -6.12 7.04 -2.47
N VAL A 270 -5.46 6.88 -3.62
CA VAL A 270 -6.06 7.17 -4.95
C VAL A 270 -7.20 6.21 -5.25
N ILE A 271 -7.00 4.92 -5.04
CA ILE A 271 -8.06 3.93 -5.27
C ILE A 271 -9.23 4.17 -4.31
N GLY A 272 -8.98 4.48 -3.04
CA GLY A 272 -10.02 4.74 -2.06
C GLY A 272 -10.78 6.04 -2.30
N SER A 273 -10.13 7.08 -2.84
CA SER A 273 -10.78 8.36 -3.13
C SER A 273 -11.59 8.32 -4.42
N THR A 274 -11.32 7.37 -5.30
CA THR A 274 -12.03 7.20 -6.59
C THR A 274 -13.04 6.06 -6.54
N SER A 275 -12.59 4.83 -6.31
CA SER A 275 -13.41 3.63 -6.41
C SER A 275 -14.42 3.52 -5.27
N ALA A 276 -14.05 3.86 -4.03
CA ALA A 276 -14.95 3.74 -2.88
C ALA A 276 -16.16 4.67 -3.01
N PRO A 277 -16.01 6.00 -3.23
CA PRO A 277 -17.18 6.84 -3.44
C PRO A 277 -18.01 6.51 -4.67
N SER A 278 -17.37 6.02 -5.73
CA SER A 278 -18.08 5.53 -6.92
C SER A 278 -19.02 4.37 -6.58
N LEU A 279 -18.50 3.37 -5.86
CA LEU A 279 -19.24 2.14 -5.53
C LEU A 279 -20.23 2.32 -4.37
N ILE A 280 -19.89 3.14 -3.36
CA ILE A 280 -20.68 3.30 -2.12
C ILE A 280 -21.77 4.35 -2.29
N PHE A 281 -21.46 5.49 -2.91
CA PHE A 281 -22.36 6.64 -2.99
C PHE A 281 -22.98 6.78 -4.38
N ILE A 282 -22.15 6.89 -5.41
CA ILE A 282 -22.59 7.33 -6.75
C ILE A 282 -23.42 6.25 -7.46
N LEU A 283 -22.92 5.02 -7.56
CA LEU A 283 -23.60 3.95 -8.30
C LEU A 283 -24.95 3.56 -7.69
N PRO A 284 -25.10 3.34 -6.36
CA PRO A 284 -26.41 3.04 -5.78
C PRO A 284 -27.42 4.17 -6.02
N SER A 285 -27.00 5.43 -5.92
CA SER A 285 -27.84 6.59 -6.23
C SER A 285 -28.31 6.60 -7.68
N ILE A 286 -27.41 6.38 -8.64
CA ILE A 286 -27.75 6.34 -10.06
C ILE A 286 -28.69 5.17 -10.35
N PHE A 287 -28.41 3.98 -9.81
CA PHE A 287 -29.27 2.82 -9.99
C PHE A 287 -30.66 3.05 -9.41
N TYR A 288 -30.77 3.62 -8.21
CA TYR A 288 -32.08 3.93 -7.62
C TYR A 288 -32.88 4.92 -8.48
N LEU A 289 -32.25 6.01 -8.93
CA LEU A 289 -32.90 7.02 -9.76
C LEU A 289 -33.29 6.52 -11.16
N ARG A 290 -32.56 5.52 -11.70
CA ARG A 290 -32.83 4.95 -13.02
C ARG A 290 -33.81 3.77 -13.00
N ILE A 291 -33.80 2.97 -11.93
CA ILE A 291 -34.66 1.78 -11.81
C ILE A 291 -36.07 2.16 -11.33
N VAL A 292 -36.21 3.15 -10.44
CA VAL A 292 -37.52 3.58 -9.91
C VAL A 292 -38.18 4.56 -10.89
N PRO A 293 -39.22 4.14 -11.64
CA PRO A 293 -39.85 4.99 -12.65
C PRO A 293 -40.44 6.24 -12.02
N SER A 294 -40.40 7.37 -12.73
CA SER A 294 -41.00 8.63 -12.26
C SER A 294 -42.53 8.61 -12.20
N GLU A 295 -43.15 7.56 -12.74
CA GLU A 295 -44.59 7.32 -12.62
C GLU A 295 -45.00 6.73 -11.27
N VAL A 296 -44.09 6.05 -10.57
CA VAL A 296 -44.36 5.47 -9.24
C VAL A 296 -44.04 6.47 -8.13
N GLU A 297 -42.99 7.28 -8.33
CA GLU A 297 -42.50 8.26 -7.37
C GLU A 297 -42.16 9.56 -8.12
N PRO A 298 -42.84 10.71 -7.87
CA PRO A 298 -42.51 11.96 -8.53
C PRO A 298 -41.07 12.40 -8.22
N PHE A 299 -40.42 13.16 -9.10
CA PHE A 299 -39.02 13.59 -8.91
C PHE A 299 -38.78 14.39 -7.62
N LEU A 300 -39.83 14.99 -7.05
CA LEU A 300 -39.81 15.72 -5.79
C LEU A 300 -40.23 14.86 -4.59
N SER A 301 -40.17 13.54 -4.70
CA SER A 301 -40.40 12.65 -3.55
C SER A 301 -39.15 12.57 -2.67
N TRP A 302 -39.39 12.47 -1.36
CA TRP A 302 -38.32 12.43 -0.34
C TRP A 302 -37.25 11.36 -0.62
N PRO A 303 -37.58 10.12 -1.05
CA PRO A 303 -36.58 9.09 -1.35
C PRO A 303 -35.68 9.44 -2.55
N LYS A 304 -36.22 10.08 -3.60
CA LYS A 304 -35.44 10.50 -4.76
C LYS A 304 -34.50 11.66 -4.44
N ILE A 305 -34.94 12.59 -3.59
CA ILE A 305 -34.08 13.67 -3.08
C ILE A 305 -32.95 13.09 -2.22
N GLN A 306 -33.23 12.11 -1.36
CA GLN A 306 -32.20 11.41 -0.58
C GLN A 306 -31.19 10.70 -1.48
N ALA A 307 -31.64 9.96 -2.50
CA ALA A 307 -30.75 9.29 -3.44
C ALA A 307 -29.87 10.29 -4.22
N LEU A 308 -30.45 11.40 -4.68
CA LEU A 308 -29.70 12.46 -5.37
C LEU A 308 -28.66 13.12 -4.44
N CYS A 309 -29.06 13.49 -3.23
CA CYS A 309 -28.16 14.07 -2.22
C CYS A 309 -27.00 13.12 -1.90
N PHE A 310 -27.30 11.83 -1.74
CA PHE A 310 -26.29 10.79 -1.49
C PHE A 310 -25.28 10.68 -2.65
N GLY A 311 -25.74 10.77 -3.90
CA GLY A 311 -24.88 10.76 -5.08
C GLY A 311 -24.01 12.01 -5.18
N VAL A 312 -24.58 13.19 -4.94
CA VAL A 312 -23.85 14.47 -4.93
C VAL A 312 -22.78 14.48 -3.84
N LEU A 313 -23.09 13.98 -2.65
CA LEU A 313 -22.13 13.84 -1.56
C LEU A 313 -20.96 12.93 -1.96
N GLY A 314 -21.21 11.84 -2.69
CA GLY A 314 -20.17 10.99 -3.25
C GLY A 314 -19.23 11.72 -4.22
N VAL A 315 -19.78 12.55 -5.10
CA VAL A 315 -18.99 13.37 -6.05
C VAL A 315 -18.15 14.41 -5.30
N ILE A 316 -18.73 15.08 -4.30
CA ILE A 316 -18.01 16.04 -3.46
C ILE A 316 -16.86 15.34 -2.73
N PHE A 317 -17.13 14.20 -2.09
CA PHE A 317 -16.10 13.44 -1.39
C PHE A 317 -14.96 13.03 -2.33
N MET A 318 -15.28 12.53 -3.53
CA MET A 318 -14.28 12.21 -4.56
C MET A 318 -13.45 13.43 -4.95
N ALA A 319 -14.08 14.56 -5.27
CA ALA A 319 -13.38 15.77 -5.71
C ALA A 319 -12.47 16.33 -4.61
N VAL A 320 -12.96 16.36 -3.36
CA VAL A 320 -12.21 16.86 -2.21
C VAL A 320 -11.02 15.97 -1.91
N SER A 321 -11.22 14.66 -1.72
CA SER A 321 -10.12 13.74 -1.39
C SER A 321 -9.07 13.65 -2.48
N LEU A 322 -9.49 13.58 -3.75
CA LEU A 322 -8.58 13.55 -4.88
C LEU A 322 -7.82 14.88 -5.02
N GLY A 323 -8.50 16.02 -4.82
CA GLY A 323 -7.90 17.34 -4.85
C GLY A 323 -6.82 17.52 -3.78
N PHE A 324 -7.08 17.07 -2.55
CA PHE A 324 -6.08 17.09 -1.47
C PHE A 324 -4.86 16.20 -1.78
N MET A 325 -5.06 15.03 -2.40
CA MET A 325 -3.95 14.17 -2.79
C MET A 325 -3.05 14.82 -3.85
N PHE A 326 -3.65 15.37 -4.91
CA PHE A 326 -2.90 16.08 -5.94
C PHE A 326 -2.19 17.32 -5.39
N ALA A 327 -2.84 18.06 -4.48
CA ALA A 327 -2.21 19.20 -3.81
C ALA A 327 -1.01 18.76 -2.96
N ASN A 328 -1.11 17.67 -2.21
CA ASN A 328 -0.02 17.13 -1.39
C ASN A 328 1.16 16.63 -2.24
N TRP A 329 0.89 16.10 -3.42
CA TRP A 329 1.94 15.73 -4.38
C TRP A 329 2.60 16.96 -5.01
N ALA A 330 1.80 17.97 -5.37
CA ALA A 330 2.30 19.21 -5.96
C ALA A 330 3.16 20.04 -5.00
N THR A 331 2.83 20.05 -3.70
CA THR A 331 3.61 20.73 -2.66
C THR A 331 4.86 19.95 -2.21
N GLY A 332 5.07 18.73 -2.72
CA GLY A 332 6.26 17.93 -2.44
C GLY A 332 6.35 17.38 -1.01
N GLN A 333 5.26 17.39 -0.23
CA GLN A 333 5.22 16.87 1.14
C GLN A 333 5.27 15.32 1.24
N SER A 334 5.34 14.62 0.10
CA SER A 334 5.34 13.15 0.03
C SER A 334 6.68 12.48 0.35
N ARG A 335 7.74 13.25 0.60
CA ARG A 335 9.01 12.67 1.06
C ARG A 335 8.98 12.52 2.57
N PRO A 336 9.18 11.30 3.13
CA PRO A 336 9.35 11.15 4.57
C PRO A 336 10.49 12.09 4.97
N ALA A 337 10.24 12.93 5.97
CA ALA A 337 11.23 13.83 6.51
C ALA A 337 12.42 12.99 7.00
N GLY A 338 13.45 12.84 6.15
CA GLY A 338 14.80 12.59 6.62
C GLY A 338 15.19 13.74 7.55
N PRO A 339 16.15 13.53 8.47
CA PRO A 339 16.50 14.54 9.47
C PRO A 339 17.15 15.73 8.77
N GLY A 340 16.32 16.70 8.36
CA GLY A 340 16.74 17.99 7.86
C GLY A 340 17.14 18.87 9.04
N PRO A 341 18.20 19.69 8.89
CA PRO A 341 18.69 20.53 9.97
C PRO A 341 17.61 21.55 10.32
N ARG A 342 17.19 21.56 11.58
CA ARG A 342 16.27 22.59 12.11
C ARG A 342 16.90 23.96 11.90
N ALA A 343 16.22 24.81 11.15
CA ALA A 343 16.49 26.24 11.09
C ALA A 343 16.31 26.83 12.49
N HIS A 344 17.39 27.38 13.05
CA HIS A 344 17.36 28.15 14.27
C HIS A 344 16.64 29.48 14.05
N ALA A 345 15.76 29.81 14.98
CA ALA A 345 15.00 31.05 15.04
C ALA A 345 15.90 32.29 15.16
N HIS A 346 15.46 33.37 14.52
CA HIS A 346 15.98 34.73 14.67
C HIS A 346 15.86 35.26 16.11
N GLY A 347 16.89 35.97 16.60
CA GLY A 347 16.73 36.98 17.66
C GLY A 347 17.98 37.36 18.46
N GLY A 348 18.72 38.39 18.00
CA GLY A 348 19.52 39.31 18.85
C GLY A 348 21.03 39.04 18.98
N GLY A 349 21.87 39.98 18.49
CA GLY A 349 23.36 39.91 18.41
C GLY A 349 24.12 40.15 19.73
N PRO A 350 25.39 40.64 19.73
CA PRO A 350 26.20 41.19 18.63
C PRO A 350 27.48 40.41 18.30
N SER A 351 28.02 40.80 17.15
CA SER A 351 29.23 40.43 16.44
C SER A 351 30.50 40.21 17.28
N VAL A 352 31.18 39.09 17.01
CA VAL A 352 32.64 38.99 17.14
C VAL A 352 33.19 38.48 15.81
N GLU A 353 33.88 39.39 15.14
CA GLU A 353 34.59 39.22 13.90
C GLU A 353 35.95 38.57 14.20
N VAL A 354 36.20 37.38 13.67
CA VAL A 354 37.56 36.84 13.55
C VAL A 354 37.77 36.39 12.12
N ALA A 355 38.58 37.17 11.43
CA ALA A 355 39.06 36.95 10.08
C ALA A 355 40.25 35.99 10.05
N GLY A 356 40.42 35.32 8.90
CA GLY A 356 41.63 34.62 8.47
C GLY A 356 41.43 33.11 8.36
N SER A 357 41.81 32.41 7.28
CA SER A 357 42.52 32.80 6.06
C SER A 357 42.45 31.61 5.09
N HIS A 358 42.42 31.90 3.76
CA HIS A 358 43.08 31.21 2.63
C HIS A 358 43.10 29.66 2.57
N GLU A 359 42.89 28.96 1.44
CA GLU A 359 42.98 29.32 0.02
C GLU A 359 42.58 28.13 -0.88
N ARG A 360 42.16 28.48 -2.12
CA ARG A 360 42.23 27.73 -3.41
C ARG A 360 41.34 26.48 -3.57
N GLY A 361 40.44 26.36 -4.56
CA GLY A 361 40.33 27.06 -5.84
C GLY A 361 40.67 26.10 -6.99
N CYS A 362 39.65 25.62 -7.72
CA CYS A 362 39.82 25.27 -9.13
C CYS A 362 38.50 25.49 -9.88
N GLN A 363 38.47 26.60 -10.63
CA GLN A 363 37.43 26.98 -11.57
C GLN A 363 38.11 27.24 -12.92
N ARG A 364 37.67 26.57 -13.97
CA ARG A 364 37.72 26.95 -15.41
C ARG A 364 36.73 26.02 -16.12
N ARG A 365 35.63 26.44 -16.74
CA ARG A 365 35.28 27.55 -17.66
C ARG A 365 35.73 27.33 -19.12
N GLY A 366 34.71 27.20 -19.99
CA GLY A 366 34.67 27.51 -21.43
C GLY A 366 34.91 26.32 -22.36
N THR A 367 34.31 26.18 -23.54
CA THR A 367 33.38 26.97 -24.42
C THR A 367 33.32 26.11 -25.71
N ALA A 368 32.19 25.88 -26.39
CA ALA A 368 31.68 26.64 -27.55
C ALA A 368 30.66 25.70 -28.26
N GLU A 369 29.37 26.03 -28.40
CA GLU A 369 28.71 26.75 -29.51
C GLU A 369 28.17 25.87 -30.66
N ALA A 370 27.06 26.35 -31.25
CA ALA A 370 26.34 25.95 -32.47
C ALA A 370 25.19 24.91 -32.24
N LEU A 371 23.90 25.17 -32.51
CA LEU A 371 23.20 26.11 -33.40
C LEU A 371 21.69 26.26 -33.01
N ARG A 372 21.20 27.52 -33.01
CA ARG A 372 19.94 28.11 -33.57
C ARG A 372 18.68 27.23 -33.74
N SER A 373 17.42 27.66 -33.64
CA SER A 373 16.67 28.84 -33.17
C SER A 373 15.20 28.58 -33.59
N TRP A 374 14.25 28.59 -32.63
CA TRP A 374 12.76 28.75 -32.72
C TRP A 374 11.95 28.07 -33.86
N PRO A 375 10.76 27.48 -33.64
CA PRO A 375 10.17 26.84 -32.45
C PRO A 375 10.56 25.36 -32.28
#